data_AF-A0A150FBB8-F1
#
_entry.id   AF-A0A150FBB8-F1
#
_cell.length_a   1.000
_cell.length_b   1.000
_cell.length_c   1.000
_cell.angle_alpha   90.00
_cell.angle_beta   90.00
_cell.angle_gamma   90.00
#
_symmetry.space_group_name_H-M   'P 1'
#
loop_
_entity.id
_entity.type
_entity.pdbx_description
1 polymer ?
#
loop_
_entity_poly.entity_id
_entity_poly.type
_entity_poly.pdbx_seq_one_letter_code
_entity_poly.pdbx_strand_id
1 'polypeptide(L)'
;MQQKEQELLSRKEQLEVDVLEKEADLLRLEVEQEEFNLRKIGEIGVLKDFLLYIKKYRAMFTVQQAEDFRNMDRRMKEIVKVQDGQVMIDEEALEGFINEIENQFKLTEDGDDKQ
;
A
#
# COMPACT_ATOMS: atom_id res chain seq x y z
N MET A 1 -42.82 -37.54 35.54
CA MET A 1 -42.13 -37.79 34.26
C MET A 1 -42.21 -36.58 33.32
N GLN A 2 -43.39 -35.97 33.12
CA GLN A 2 -43.58 -34.81 32.21
C GLN A 2 -42.68 -33.59 32.49
N GLN A 3 -42.49 -33.16 33.74
CA GLN A 3 -41.58 -32.03 34.06
C GLN A 3 -40.13 -32.30 33.66
N LYS A 4 -39.67 -33.56 33.79
CA LYS A 4 -38.30 -33.95 33.46
C LYS A 4 -38.09 -34.03 31.94
N GLU A 5 -39.13 -34.40 31.18
CA GLU A 5 -39.11 -34.35 29.72
C GLU A 5 -39.05 -32.92 29.18
N GLN A 6 -39.83 -31.99 29.74
CA GLN A 6 -39.78 -30.57 29.37
C GLN A 6 -38.42 -29.93 29.68
N GLU A 7 -37.82 -30.26 30.83
CA GLU A 7 -36.50 -29.74 31.20
C GLU A 7 -35.39 -30.29 30.30
N LEU A 8 -35.48 -31.57 29.90
CA LEU A 8 -34.57 -32.17 28.93
C LEU A 8 -34.74 -31.58 27.53
N LEU A 9 -35.96 -31.28 27.11
CA LEU A 9 -36.24 -30.63 25.82
C LEU A 9 -35.63 -29.23 25.78
N SER A 10 -35.85 -28.43 26.83
CA SER A 10 -35.31 -27.07 26.93
C SER A 10 -33.78 -27.05 26.97
N ARG A 11 -33.14 -28.01 27.66
CA ARG A 11 -31.67 -28.15 27.63
C ARG A 11 -31.15 -28.55 26.25
N LYS A 12 -31.90 -29.39 25.53
CA LYS A 12 -31.53 -29.79 24.17
C LYS A 12 -31.61 -28.60 23.21
N GLU A 13 -32.68 -27.82 23.27
CA GLU A 13 -32.85 -26.60 22.47
C GLU A 13 -31.75 -25.58 22.79
N GLN A 14 -31.42 -25.39 24.07
CA GLN A 14 -30.33 -24.51 24.48
C GLN A 14 -28.97 -25.00 23.94
N LEU A 15 -28.70 -26.31 23.99
CA LEU A 15 -27.48 -26.90 23.42
C LEU A 15 -27.40 -26.75 21.91
N GLU A 16 -28.53 -26.88 21.20
CA GLU A 16 -28.58 -26.63 19.74
C GLU A 16 -28.27 -25.16 19.42
N VAL A 17 -28.80 -24.21 20.20
CA VAL A 17 -28.48 -22.79 20.06
C VAL A 17 -26.99 -22.53 20.35
N ASP A 18 -26.46 -23.04 21.46
CA ASP A 18 -25.06 -22.85 21.85
C ASP A 18 -24.07 -23.43 20.82
N VAL A 19 -24.43 -24.53 20.14
CA VAL A 19 -23.63 -25.12 19.05
C VAL A 19 -23.68 -24.24 17.81
N LEU A 20 -24.86 -23.77 17.43
CA LEU A 20 -25.03 -22.90 16.26
C LEU A 20 -24.31 -21.54 16.45
N GLU A 21 -24.31 -20.98 17.66
CA GLU A 21 -23.55 -19.76 17.97
C GLU A 21 -22.05 -19.98 17.81
N LYS A 22 -21.50 -21.10 18.29
CA LYS A 22 -20.08 -21.44 18.12
C LYS A 22 -19.70 -21.69 16.66
N GLU A 23 -20.57 -22.33 15.89
CA GLU A 23 -20.37 -22.51 14.45
C GLU A 23 -20.38 -21.15 13.72
N ALA A 24 -21.29 -20.25 14.09
CA ALA A 24 -21.35 -18.91 13.52
C ALA A 24 -20.09 -18.06 13.85
N ASP A 25 -19.57 -18.18 15.07
CA ASP A 25 -18.33 -17.50 15.47
C ASP A 25 -17.10 -18.04 14.72
N LEU A 26 -17.02 -19.36 14.53
CA LEU A 26 -15.97 -19.99 13.71
C LEU A 26 -16.04 -19.52 12.25
N LEU A 27 -17.23 -19.48 11.66
CA LEU A 27 -17.43 -19.01 10.29
C LEU A 27 -17.05 -17.53 10.13
N ARG A 28 -17.35 -16.68 11.13
CA ARG A 28 -16.91 -15.27 11.11
C ARG A 28 -15.38 -15.16 11.11
N LEU A 29 -14.70 -15.93 11.95
CA LEU A 29 -13.24 -15.93 12.00
C LEU A 29 -12.62 -16.34 10.66
N GLU A 30 -13.18 -17.36 10.00
CA GLU A 30 -12.74 -17.82 8.68
C GLU A 30 -12.91 -16.72 7.62
N VAL A 31 -14.08 -16.06 7.60
CA VAL A 31 -14.35 -14.95 6.66
C VAL A 31 -13.39 -13.77 6.88
N GLU A 32 -13.16 -13.35 8.12
CA GLU A 32 -12.22 -12.28 8.44
C GLU A 32 -10.80 -12.62 7.97
N GLN A 33 -10.40 -13.88 8.11
CA GLN A 33 -9.09 -14.34 7.65
C GLN A 33 -8.99 -14.40 6.13
N GLU A 34 -10.05 -14.81 5.43
CA GLU A 34 -10.12 -14.75 3.96
C GLU A 34 -10.07 -13.31 3.44
N GLU A 35 -10.80 -12.37 4.06
CA GLU A 35 -10.75 -10.95 3.70
C GLU A 35 -9.35 -10.35 3.90
N PHE A 36 -8.67 -10.70 5.00
CA PHE A 36 -7.28 -10.31 5.25
C PHE A 36 -6.34 -10.84 4.16
N ASN A 37 -6.48 -12.13 3.80
CA ASN A 37 -5.67 -12.75 2.76
C ASN A 37 -5.93 -12.12 1.37
N LEU A 38 -7.19 -11.82 1.04
CA LEU A 38 -7.57 -11.15 -0.21
C LEU A 38 -6.97 -9.74 -0.30
N ARG A 39 -7.03 -8.96 0.79
CA ARG A 39 -6.40 -7.62 0.85
C ARG A 39 -4.90 -7.71 0.58
N LYS A 40 -4.22 -8.66 1.22
CA LYS A 40 -2.78 -8.90 1.05
C LYS A 40 -2.42 -9.33 -0.37
N ILE A 41 -3.24 -10.15 -1.02
CA ILE A 41 -3.07 -10.52 -2.45
C ILE A 41 -3.23 -9.28 -3.34
N GLY A 42 -4.20 -8.41 -3.06
CA GLY A 42 -4.36 -7.14 -3.76
C GLY A 42 -3.12 -6.24 -3.66
N GLU A 43 -2.58 -6.06 -2.46
CA GLU A 43 -1.34 -5.30 -2.22
C GLU A 43 -0.13 -5.90 -2.95
N ILE A 44 0.03 -7.23 -2.94
CA ILE A 44 1.08 -7.93 -3.69
C ILE A 44 0.90 -7.76 -5.21
N GLY A 45 -0.35 -7.76 -5.69
CA GLY A 45 -0.68 -7.49 -7.09
C GLY A 45 -0.24 -6.09 -7.52
N VAL A 46 -0.56 -5.07 -6.73
CA VAL A 46 -0.14 -3.69 -6.98
C VAL A 46 1.39 -3.57 -6.96
N LEU A 47 2.07 -4.19 -6.01
CA LEU A 47 3.54 -4.20 -5.96
C LEU A 47 4.16 -4.87 -7.19
N LYS A 48 3.60 -6.00 -7.63
CA LYS A 48 4.04 -6.69 -8.85
C LYS A 48 3.88 -5.79 -10.08
N ASP A 49 2.73 -5.13 -10.23
CA ASP A 49 2.46 -4.25 -11.37
C ASP A 49 3.40 -3.02 -11.36
N PHE A 50 3.69 -2.48 -10.18
CA PHE A 50 4.68 -1.41 -10.01
C PHE A 50 6.10 -1.88 -10.39
N LEU A 51 6.51 -3.09 -9.97
CA LEU A 51 7.80 -3.67 -10.36
C LEU A 51 7.88 -3.97 -11.87
N LEU A 52 6.78 -4.39 -12.49
CA LEU A 52 6.70 -4.59 -13.94
C LEU A 52 6.77 -3.27 -14.70
N TYR A 53 6.15 -2.21 -14.20
CA TYR A 53 6.29 -0.85 -14.70
C TYR A 53 7.76 -0.42 -14.66
N ILE A 54 8.42 -0.52 -13.49
CA ILE A 54 9.85 -0.23 -13.35
C ILE A 54 10.68 -1.05 -14.33
N LYS A 55 10.41 -2.36 -14.46
CA LYS A 55 11.11 -3.24 -15.40
C LYS A 55 10.94 -2.81 -16.86
N LYS A 56 9.73 -2.39 -17.26
CA LYS A 56 9.41 -1.94 -18.63
C LYS A 56 10.15 -0.65 -18.99
N TYR A 57 10.24 0.30 -18.05
CA TYR A 57 10.88 1.59 -18.28
C TYR A 57 12.38 1.61 -17.94
N ARG A 58 12.91 0.60 -17.23
CA ARG A 58 14.36 0.41 -17.02
C ARG A 58 15.16 0.38 -18.32
N ALA A 59 14.56 -0.10 -19.42
CA ALA A 59 15.21 -0.14 -20.72
C ALA A 59 15.33 1.24 -21.38
N MET A 60 14.61 2.25 -20.88
CA MET A 60 14.65 3.63 -21.37
C MET A 60 15.60 4.53 -20.58
N PHE A 61 16.06 4.11 -19.39
CA PHE A 61 17.00 4.88 -18.59
C PHE A 61 18.42 4.40 -18.80
N THR A 62 19.32 5.31 -19.15
CA THR A 62 20.77 5.06 -19.06
C THR A 62 21.18 4.91 -17.59
N VAL A 63 22.30 4.24 -17.32
CA VAL A 63 22.84 4.11 -15.95
C VAL A 63 23.01 5.49 -15.30
N GLN A 64 23.46 6.48 -16.08
CA GLN A 64 23.62 7.86 -15.64
C GLN A 64 22.28 8.46 -15.20
N GLN A 65 21.22 8.33 -16.01
CA GLN A 65 19.90 8.86 -15.63
C GLN A 65 19.36 8.18 -14.37
N ALA A 66 19.60 6.88 -14.20
CA ALA A 66 19.19 6.17 -12.98
C ALA A 66 19.95 6.65 -11.72
N GLU A 67 21.23 7.01 -11.86
CA GLU A 67 22.02 7.62 -10.79
C GLU A 67 21.57 9.06 -10.48
N ASP A 68 21.25 9.84 -11.51
CA ASP A 68 20.72 11.20 -11.36
C ASP A 68 19.36 11.17 -10.63
N PHE A 69 18.46 10.24 -11.00
CA PHE A 69 17.21 10.00 -10.27
C PHE A 69 17.40 9.60 -8.81
N ARG A 70 18.38 8.73 -8.52
CA ARG A 70 18.69 8.36 -7.12
C ARG A 70 19.22 9.54 -6.31
N ASN A 71 20.04 10.40 -6.93
CA ASN A 71 20.53 11.61 -6.30
C ASN A 71 19.39 12.61 -6.06
N MET A 72 18.46 12.75 -7.02
CA MET A 72 17.25 13.56 -6.86
C MET A 72 16.35 13.03 -5.74
N ASP A 73 16.09 11.72 -5.68
CA ASP A 73 15.30 11.09 -4.61
C ASP A 73 15.95 11.29 -3.23
N ARG A 74 17.27 11.13 -3.14
CA ARG A 74 18.02 11.38 -1.90
C ARG A 74 17.86 12.82 -1.41
N ARG A 75 18.01 13.81 -2.30
CA ARG A 75 17.80 15.23 -1.99
C ARG A 75 16.35 15.52 -1.61
N MET A 76 15.38 14.91 -2.30
CA MET A 76 13.96 15.06 -1.98
C MET A 76 13.62 14.56 -0.57
N LYS A 77 14.24 13.47 -0.11
CA LYS A 77 14.11 12.97 1.28
C LYS A 77 14.70 13.90 2.34
N GLU A 78 15.62 14.78 1.96
CA GLU A 78 16.18 15.81 2.84
C GLU A 78 15.23 17.02 2.94
N ILE A 79 14.50 17.32 1.85
CA ILE A 79 13.53 18.43 1.72
C ILE A 79 12.17 18.06 2.34
N VAL A 80 11.67 16.86 2.04
CA VAL A 80 10.37 16.35 2.47
C VAL A 80 10.58 15.24 3.48
N LYS A 81 10.16 15.48 4.72
CA LYS A 81 10.27 14.52 5.82
C LYS A 81 8.89 14.15 6.33
N VAL A 82 8.72 12.88 6.67
CA VAL A 82 7.54 12.44 7.42
C VAL A 82 7.97 12.25 8.86
N GLN A 83 7.41 13.07 9.75
CA GLN A 83 7.67 12.99 11.18
C GLN A 83 6.33 12.97 11.92
N ASP A 84 6.16 11.99 12.82
CA ASP A 84 4.96 11.84 13.64
C ASP A 84 3.64 11.81 12.85
N GLY A 85 3.67 11.23 11.65
CA GLY A 85 2.52 11.13 10.75
C GLY A 85 2.17 12.44 10.00
N GLN A 86 2.98 13.49 10.16
CA GLN A 86 2.85 14.75 9.47
C GLN A 86 3.96 14.91 8.42
N VAL A 87 3.63 15.58 7.32
CA VAL A 87 4.58 15.92 6.26
C VAL A 87 5.18 17.28 6.58
N MET A 88 6.50 17.32 6.73
CA MET A 88 7.30 18.51 6.93
C MET A 88 8.05 18.82 5.64
N ILE A 89 7.97 20.06 5.16
CA ILE A 89 8.60 20.50 3.92
C ILE A 89 9.51 21.69 4.22
N ASP A 90 10.75 21.60 3.76
CA ASP A 90 11.67 22.75 3.68
C ASP A 90 11.35 23.52 2.38
N GLU A 91 10.52 24.56 2.50
CA GLU A 91 10.00 25.32 1.35
C GLU A 91 11.11 26.02 0.53
N GLU A 92 12.16 26.53 1.19
CA GLU A 92 13.28 27.19 0.50
C GLU A 92 14.11 26.18 -0.29
N ALA A 93 14.39 25.02 0.31
CA ALA A 93 15.09 23.94 -0.37
C ALA A 93 14.26 23.31 -1.50
N LEU A 94 12.93 23.25 -1.33
CA LEU A 94 12.02 22.80 -2.37
C LEU A 94 12.01 23.74 -3.59
N GLU A 95 11.88 25.04 -3.34
CA GLU A 95 11.90 26.07 -4.40
C GLU A 95 13.24 26.04 -5.17
N GLY A 96 14.37 25.95 -4.45
CA GLY A 96 15.69 25.82 -5.08
C GLY A 96 15.81 24.55 -5.94
N PHE A 97 15.28 23.43 -5.45
CA PHE A 97 15.30 22.16 -6.17
C PHE A 97 14.43 22.17 -7.43
N ILE A 98 13.26 22.80 -7.38
CA ILE A 98 12.37 22.99 -8.54
C ILE A 98 13.08 23.82 -9.61
N ASN A 99 13.66 24.96 -9.22
CA ASN A 99 14.39 25.83 -10.15
C ASN A 99 15.59 25.13 -10.82
N GLU A 100 16.31 24.29 -10.10
CA GLU A 100 17.40 23.48 -10.68
C GLU A 100 16.88 22.48 -11.74
N ILE A 101 15.78 21.78 -11.46
CA ILE A 101 15.17 20.84 -12.40
C ILE A 101 14.69 21.58 -13.66
N GLU A 102 13.98 22.71 -13.50
CA GLU A 102 13.49 23.51 -14.63
C GLU A 102 14.63 24.02 -15.52
N ASN A 103 15.76 24.41 -14.92
CA ASN A 103 16.93 24.85 -15.68
C ASN A 103 17.60 23.70 -16.45
N GLN A 104 17.61 22.47 -15.91
CA GLN A 104 18.10 21.29 -16.62
C GLN A 104 17.19 20.92 -17.82
N PHE A 105 15.88 21.08 -17.69
CA PHE A 105 14.94 20.90 -18.80
C PHE A 105 15.19 21.94 -19.92
N LYS A 106 15.31 23.24 -19.57
CA LYS A 106 15.59 24.31 -20.55
C LYS A 106 16.89 24.11 -21.33
N LEU A 107 17.95 23.63 -20.67
CA LEU A 107 19.23 23.32 -21.30
C LEU A 107 19.16 22.13 -22.27
N THR A 108 18.16 21.25 -22.13
CA THR A 108 17.94 20.11 -23.02
C THR A 108 17.13 20.50 -24.25
N GLU A 109 16.21 21.47 -24.13
CA GLU A 109 15.43 22.02 -25.25
C GLU A 109 16.26 22.94 -26.16
N ASP A 110 17.13 23.80 -25.61
CA ASP A 110 18.00 24.68 -26.40
C ASP A 110 19.10 23.93 -27.20
N GLY A 111 19.31 22.65 -26.92
CA GLY A 111 20.27 21.78 -27.61
C GLY A 111 19.76 21.16 -28.90
N ASP A 112 18.43 21.09 -29.10
CA ASP A 112 17.80 20.44 -30.26
C ASP A 112 17.45 21.42 -31.40
N ASP A 113 17.42 22.74 -31.14
CA ASP A 113 17.09 23.78 -32.14
C ASP A 113 18.31 24.23 -32.99
N LYS A 114 19.43 23.50 -32.96
CA LYS A 114 20.63 23.75 -33.79
C LYS A 114 21.09 22.55 -34.62
N GLN A 115 20.16 21.80 -35.20
CA GLN A 115 20.43 20.92 -36.35
C GLN A 115 19.50 21.20 -37.53
#